data_AF-A0A5C8KXL3-F1
#
_entry.id   AF-A0A5C8KXL3-F1
#
_cell.length_a   1.000
_cell.length_b   1.000
_cell.length_c   1.000
_cell.angle_alpha   90.00
_cell.angle_beta   90.00
_cell.angle_gamma   90.00
#
_symmetry.space_group_name_H-M   'P 1'
#
loop_
_entity.id
_entity.type
_entity.pdbx_description
1 polymer ?
#
loop_
_entity_poly.entity_id
_entity_poly.type
_entity_poly.pdbx_seq_one_letter_code
_entity_poly.pdbx_strand_id
1 'polypeptide(L)'
;MKRFIVLAAAVLLLASGSLLAQDSRNYTEGSVTAVTAVRTHDGQFENYMRYLGDQYKRVMDAQKEAENILDYQIFATIPRSPDDPDIYLTVTYANMAAFDGMQDRMDPVSRRVSGESLDQSERSYGERGEMRRILGTELIRQQILR
;
A
#
# COMPACT_ATOMS: atom_id res chain seq x y z
N MET A 1 -34.07 46.19 -8.46
CA MET A 1 -34.26 44.76 -8.81
C MET A 1 -33.47 44.32 -10.04
N LYS A 2 -33.57 44.99 -11.21
CA LYS A 2 -32.81 44.62 -12.43
C LYS A 2 -31.28 44.60 -12.27
N ARG A 3 -30.70 45.52 -11.47
CA ARG A 3 -29.24 45.58 -11.22
C ARG A 3 -28.69 44.45 -10.35
N PHE A 4 -29.51 43.87 -9.46
CA PHE A 4 -29.13 42.73 -8.62
C PHE A 4 -29.17 41.40 -9.40
N ILE A 5 -30.07 41.28 -10.38
CA ILE A 5 -30.15 40.12 -11.28
C ILE A 5 -28.92 40.05 -12.21
N VAL A 6 -28.45 41.21 -12.69
CA VAL A 6 -27.24 41.29 -13.54
C VAL A 6 -25.98 40.90 -12.76
N LEU A 7 -25.88 41.29 -11.48
CA LEU A 7 -24.75 40.92 -10.63
C LEU A 7 -24.73 39.41 -10.31
N ALA A 8 -25.89 38.81 -10.03
CA ALA A 8 -26.02 37.38 -9.76
C ALA A 8 -25.69 36.53 -11.01
N ALA A 9 -26.08 36.97 -12.20
CA ALA A 9 -25.74 36.31 -13.46
C ALA A 9 -24.24 36.37 -13.78
N ALA A 10 -23.57 37.48 -13.44
CA ALA A 10 -22.13 37.64 -13.62
C ALA A 10 -21.31 36.73 -12.68
N VAL A 11 -21.77 36.53 -11.43
CA VAL A 11 -21.12 35.61 -10.47
C VAL A 11 -21.32 34.15 -10.87
N LEU A 12 -22.49 33.78 -11.42
CA LEU A 12 -22.73 32.44 -11.95
C LEU A 12 -21.90 32.11 -13.21
N LEU A 13 -21.61 33.11 -14.06
CA LEU A 13 -20.73 32.95 -15.23
C LEU A 13 -19.24 32.79 -14.85
N LEU A 14 -18.81 33.40 -13.74
CA LEU A 14 -17.45 33.25 -13.21
C LEU A 14 -17.25 31.91 -12.47
N ALA A 15 -18.32 31.28 -11.98
CA ALA A 15 -18.26 29.95 -11.35
C ALA A 15 -18.13 28.79 -12.36
N SER A 16 -18.50 29.02 -13.63
CA SER A 16 -18.41 28.01 -14.70
C SER A 16 -16.99 27.77 -15.23
N GLY A 17 -16.04 28.64 -14.90
CA GLY A 17 -14.66 28.62 -15.44
C GLY A 17 -13.71 27.60 -14.80
N SER A 18 -14.16 26.80 -13.83
CA SER A 18 -13.30 25.88 -13.07
C SER A 18 -13.52 24.41 -13.42
N LEU A 19 -14.40 24.09 -14.37
CA LEU A 19 -14.73 22.72 -14.73
C LEU A 19 -14.03 22.37 -16.05
N LEU A 20 -13.10 21.41 -15.96
CA LEU A 20 -12.29 20.83 -17.03
C LEU A 20 -10.97 21.56 -17.34
N ALA A 21 -10.07 21.60 -16.36
CA ALA A 21 -8.72 21.16 -16.68
C ALA A 21 -8.82 19.67 -17.09
N GLN A 22 -9.19 19.41 -18.34
CA GLN A 22 -8.95 18.12 -18.97
C GLN A 22 -7.44 17.98 -19.03
N ASP A 23 -6.89 17.35 -17.99
CA ASP A 23 -5.46 17.03 -17.93
C ASP A 23 -5.11 16.32 -19.24
N SER A 24 -4.21 16.93 -20.02
CA SER A 24 -3.81 16.52 -21.37
C SER A 24 -2.99 15.23 -21.38
N ARG A 25 -3.09 14.43 -20.31
CA ARG A 25 -2.36 13.19 -20.10
C ARG A 25 -3.14 12.04 -20.75
N ASN A 26 -2.42 11.21 -21.50
CA ASN A 26 -2.94 9.98 -22.10
C ASN A 26 -3.00 8.81 -21.09
N TYR A 27 -3.12 9.12 -19.80
CA TYR A 27 -3.21 8.13 -18.73
C TYR A 27 -4.01 8.65 -17.53
N THR A 28 -4.43 7.74 -16.67
CA THR A 28 -5.05 8.00 -15.37
C THR A 28 -4.34 7.21 -14.27
N GLU A 29 -4.56 7.63 -13.02
CA GLU A 29 -4.01 6.98 -11.84
C GLU A 29 -4.84 5.75 -11.45
N GLY A 30 -4.17 4.60 -11.29
CA GLY A 30 -4.78 3.35 -10.85
C GLY A 30 -4.42 2.99 -9.40
N SER A 31 -4.38 1.69 -9.15
CA SER A 31 -4.00 1.12 -7.86
C SER A 31 -2.58 1.51 -7.43
N VAL A 32 -2.32 1.42 -6.12
CA VAL A 32 -1.00 1.72 -5.54
C VAL A 32 -0.47 0.45 -4.88
N THR A 33 0.73 0.03 -5.24
CA THR A 33 1.40 -1.14 -4.67
C THR A 33 2.55 -0.69 -3.79
N ALA A 34 2.51 -1.07 -2.51
CA ALA A 34 3.68 -1.00 -1.64
C ALA A 34 4.59 -2.20 -1.92
N VAL A 35 5.83 -1.95 -2.34
CA VAL A 35 6.83 -2.98 -2.63
C VAL A 35 7.92 -2.91 -1.57
N THR A 36 8.03 -3.93 -0.74
CA THR A 36 9.06 -4.05 0.29
C THR A 36 10.17 -4.97 -0.20
N ALA A 37 11.36 -4.41 -0.36
CA ALA A 37 12.57 -5.15 -0.71
C ALA A 37 13.18 -5.77 0.55
N VAL A 38 13.36 -7.09 0.50
CA VAL A 38 13.83 -7.90 1.62
C VAL A 38 15.10 -8.63 1.22
N ARG A 39 16.06 -8.67 2.15
CA ARG A 39 17.27 -9.48 2.05
C ARG A 39 17.33 -10.43 3.23
N THR A 40 17.18 -11.73 3.00
CA THR A 40 17.36 -12.73 4.06
C THR A 40 18.83 -12.89 4.45
N HIS A 41 19.08 -13.23 5.71
CA HIS A 41 20.44 -13.60 6.15
C HIS A 41 20.80 -15.00 5.67
N ASP A 42 22.09 -15.32 5.66
CA ASP A 42 22.59 -16.61 5.21
C ASP A 42 21.90 -17.78 5.94
N GLY A 43 21.33 -18.70 5.16
CA GLY A 43 20.58 -19.85 5.66
C GLY A 43 19.17 -19.55 6.20
N GLN A 44 18.72 -18.29 6.19
CA GLN A 44 17.42 -17.89 6.76
C GLN A 44 16.28 -17.82 5.76
N PHE A 45 16.54 -18.04 4.47
CA PHE A 45 15.51 -17.97 3.42
C PHE A 45 14.30 -18.86 3.73
N GLU A 46 14.51 -20.14 4.01
CA GLU A 46 13.42 -21.09 4.30
C GLU A 46 12.68 -20.78 5.62
N ASN A 47 13.40 -20.27 6.63
CA ASN A 47 12.78 -19.86 7.89
C ASN A 47 11.85 -18.67 7.66
N TYR A 48 12.30 -17.70 6.87
CA TYR A 48 11.49 -16.53 6.54
C TYR A 48 10.30 -16.90 5.64
N MET A 49 10.48 -17.77 4.65
CA MET A 49 9.38 -18.26 3.81
C MET A 49 8.32 -19.02 4.61
N ARG A 50 8.71 -19.77 5.64
CA ARG A 50 7.77 -20.44 6.55
C ARG A 50 6.94 -19.44 7.35
N TYR A 51 7.57 -18.39 7.88
CA TYR A 51 6.84 -17.29 8.51
C TYR A 51 5.87 -16.62 7.52
N LEU A 52 6.33 -16.38 6.28
CA LEU A 52 5.50 -15.76 5.25
C LEU A 52 4.28 -16.61 4.88
N GLY A 53 4.48 -17.93 4.77
CA GLY A 53 3.43 -18.89 4.42
C GLY A 53 2.41 -19.16 5.52
N ASP A 54 2.71 -18.81 6.77
CA ASP A 54 1.84 -19.02 7.93
C ASP A 54 1.27 -17.69 8.46
N GLN A 55 1.96 -17.06 9.41
CA GLN A 55 1.46 -15.88 10.13
C GLN A 55 1.17 -14.71 9.18
N TYR A 56 2.12 -14.37 8.29
CA TYR A 56 1.94 -13.24 7.37
C TYR A 56 0.79 -13.48 6.40
N LYS A 57 0.73 -14.66 5.77
CA LYS A 57 -0.35 -15.05 4.87
C LYS A 57 -1.72 -14.92 5.52
N ARG A 58 -1.90 -15.45 6.74
CA ARG A 58 -3.17 -15.36 7.46
C ARG A 58 -3.61 -13.92 7.67
N VAL A 59 -2.68 -13.02 8.02
CA VAL A 59 -2.99 -11.60 8.19
C VAL A 59 -3.36 -10.96 6.86
N MET A 60 -2.59 -11.18 5.80
CA MET A 60 -2.88 -10.58 4.48
C MET A 60 -4.18 -11.10 3.86
N ASP A 61 -4.49 -12.39 4.01
CA ASP A 61 -5.78 -12.97 3.57
C ASP A 61 -6.95 -12.28 4.27
N ALA A 62 -6.85 -12.06 5.59
CA ALA A 62 -7.89 -11.36 6.33
C ALA A 62 -7.99 -9.86 5.98
N GLN A 63 -6.88 -9.19 5.68
CA GLN A 63 -6.91 -7.79 5.21
C GLN A 63 -7.56 -7.68 3.83
N LYS A 64 -7.33 -8.67 2.95
CA LYS A 64 -7.96 -8.74 1.64
C LYS A 64 -9.46 -9.00 1.76
N GLU A 65 -9.87 -9.91 2.64
CA GLU A 65 -11.30 -10.18 2.91
C GLU A 65 -12.01 -9.00 3.58
N ALA A 66 -11.30 -8.20 4.37
CA ALA A 66 -11.79 -6.94 4.90
C ALA A 66 -11.76 -5.77 3.89
N GLU A 67 -11.39 -6.03 2.63
CA GLU A 67 -11.27 -5.04 1.54
C GLU A 67 -10.29 -3.88 1.85
N ASN A 68 -9.40 -4.04 2.84
CA ASN A 68 -8.36 -3.06 3.16
C ASN A 68 -7.25 -3.04 2.08
N ILE A 69 -7.03 -4.19 1.43
CA ILE A 69 -6.09 -4.36 0.33
C ILE A 69 -6.80 -5.07 -0.83
N LEU A 70 -6.37 -4.79 -2.06
CA LEU A 70 -6.84 -5.49 -3.26
C LEU A 70 -6.14 -6.83 -3.42
N ASP A 71 -4.84 -6.88 -3.19
CA ASP A 71 -4.04 -8.10 -3.34
C ASP A 71 -2.72 -8.02 -2.57
N TYR A 72 -2.05 -9.17 -2.41
CA TYR A 72 -0.66 -9.25 -1.95
C TYR A 72 0.06 -10.40 -2.66
N GLN A 73 1.34 -10.21 -2.95
CA GLN A 73 2.15 -11.24 -3.62
C GLN A 73 3.57 -11.29 -3.02
N ILE A 74 4.21 -12.44 -3.19
CA ILE A 74 5.58 -12.71 -2.71
C ILE A 74 6.39 -13.17 -3.92
N PHE A 75 7.46 -12.45 -4.23
CA PHE A 75 8.37 -12.78 -5.31
C PHE A 75 9.73 -13.12 -4.74
N ALA A 76 10.26 -14.29 -5.07
CA ALA A 76 11.66 -14.61 -4.84
C ALA A 76 12.48 -14.21 -6.07
N THR A 77 13.70 -13.73 -5.86
CA THR A 77 14.64 -13.39 -6.92
C THR A 77 16.03 -13.97 -6.59
N ILE A 78 16.87 -14.09 -7.62
CA ILE A 78 18.29 -14.39 -7.45
C ILE A 78 19.01 -13.03 -7.36
N PRO A 79 19.57 -12.66 -6.19
CA PRO A 79 20.24 -11.37 -6.03
C PRO A 79 21.44 -11.22 -6.96
N ARG A 80 21.62 -10.03 -7.55
CA ARG A 80 22.80 -9.74 -8.38
C ARG A 80 24.00 -9.30 -7.57
N SER A 81 23.77 -8.89 -6.32
CA SER A 81 24.80 -8.49 -5.35
C SER A 81 24.41 -8.95 -3.94
N PRO A 82 25.34 -8.99 -2.97
CA PRO A 82 25.03 -9.34 -1.59
C PRO A 82 23.98 -8.44 -0.92
N ASP A 83 23.82 -7.20 -1.42
CA ASP A 83 22.87 -6.20 -0.91
C ASP A 83 21.63 -6.03 -1.80
N ASP A 84 21.52 -6.79 -2.89
CA ASP A 84 20.27 -6.87 -3.65
C ASP A 84 19.25 -7.70 -2.85
N PRO A 85 17.95 -7.38 -2.94
CA PRO A 85 16.91 -8.20 -2.32
C PRO A 85 16.90 -9.60 -2.92
N ASP A 86 16.57 -10.60 -2.10
CA ASP A 86 16.21 -11.96 -2.52
C ASP A 86 14.69 -12.17 -2.50
N ILE A 87 13.93 -11.29 -1.85
CA ILE A 87 12.47 -11.32 -1.80
C ILE A 87 11.89 -9.92 -2.00
N TYR A 88 10.81 -9.82 -2.78
CA TYR A 88 9.90 -8.68 -2.79
C TYR A 88 8.55 -9.07 -2.22
N LEU A 89 8.06 -8.30 -1.24
CA LEU A 89 6.69 -8.39 -0.75
C LEU A 89 5.89 -7.26 -1.35
N THR A 90 4.75 -7.57 -1.97
CA THR A 90 3.86 -6.57 -2.52
C THR A 90 2.52 -6.57 -1.80
N VAL A 91 2.00 -5.38 -1.55
CA VAL A 91 0.63 -5.17 -1.06
C VAL A 91 0.00 -4.08 -1.91
N THR A 92 -1.10 -4.41 -2.58
CA THR A 92 -1.78 -3.51 -3.52
C THR A 92 -3.02 -2.93 -2.87
N TYR A 93 -3.13 -1.62 -2.88
CA TYR A 93 -4.23 -0.82 -2.36
C TYR A 93 -5.02 -0.19 -3.50
N ALA A 94 -6.28 0.12 -3.25
CA ALA A 94 -7.18 0.66 -4.28
C ALA A 94 -6.69 1.98 -4.88
N ASN A 95 -6.09 2.85 -4.07
CA ASN A 95 -5.58 4.18 -4.46
C ASN A 95 -4.77 4.79 -3.30
N MET A 96 -4.27 6.02 -3.44
CA MET A 96 -3.54 6.71 -2.37
C MET A 96 -4.37 7.07 -1.13
N ALA A 97 -5.69 7.25 -1.25
CA ALA A 97 -6.53 7.56 -0.09
C ALA A 97 -6.63 6.36 0.88
N ALA A 98 -6.29 5.15 0.42
CA ALA A 98 -6.21 3.96 1.26
C ALA A 98 -5.15 4.07 2.37
N PHE A 99 -4.22 5.02 2.29
CA PHE A 99 -3.22 5.26 3.34
C PHE A 99 -3.74 6.17 4.47
N ASP A 100 -4.78 6.97 4.22
CA ASP A 100 -5.38 7.83 5.24
C ASP A 100 -6.18 6.99 6.24
N GLY A 101 -5.82 7.04 7.52
CA GLY A 101 -6.44 6.23 8.59
C GLY A 101 -6.18 4.72 8.44
N MET A 102 -5.13 4.33 7.73
CA MET A 102 -4.83 2.93 7.44
C MET A 102 -4.63 2.08 8.70
N GLN A 103 -3.90 2.59 9.70
CA GLN A 103 -3.65 1.89 10.96
C GLN A 103 -4.95 1.56 11.69
N ASP A 104 -5.85 2.55 11.84
CA ASP A 104 -7.15 2.35 12.49
C ASP A 104 -8.01 1.28 11.80
N ARG A 105 -7.88 1.15 10.46
CA ARG A 105 -8.59 0.12 9.68
C ARG A 105 -7.94 -1.26 9.76
N MET A 106 -6.62 -1.32 9.68
CA MET A 106 -5.87 -2.57 9.52
C MET A 106 -5.52 -3.23 10.86
N ASP A 107 -5.17 -2.46 11.88
CA ASP A 107 -4.71 -2.99 13.17
C ASP A 107 -5.76 -3.88 13.87
N PRO A 108 -7.07 -3.54 13.87
CA PRO A 108 -8.08 -4.41 14.46
C PRO A 108 -8.18 -5.78 13.76
N VAL A 109 -8.00 -5.81 12.43
CA VAL A 109 -8.00 -7.04 11.63
C VAL A 109 -6.76 -7.86 11.96
N SER A 110 -5.57 -7.24 11.92
CA SER A 110 -4.31 -7.90 12.26
C SER A 110 -4.32 -8.48 13.68
N ARG A 111 -4.83 -7.72 14.66
CA ARG A 111 -4.94 -8.16 16.06
C ARG A 111 -5.89 -9.34 16.22
N ARG A 112 -7.03 -9.34 15.53
CA ARG A 112 -7.99 -10.45 15.56
C ARG A 112 -7.38 -11.74 15.03
N VAL A 113 -6.53 -11.65 14.02
CA VAL A 113 -5.91 -12.82 13.36
C VAL A 113 -4.68 -13.31 14.12
N SER A 114 -3.81 -12.40 14.56
CA SER A 114 -2.55 -12.74 15.24
C SER A 114 -2.75 -13.05 16.72
N GLY A 115 -3.73 -12.41 17.37
CA GLY A 115 -3.85 -12.41 18.83
C GLY A 115 -2.82 -11.51 19.53
N GLU A 116 -1.96 -10.82 18.78
CA GLU A 116 -0.90 -9.97 19.33
C GLU A 116 -1.44 -8.57 19.68
N SER A 117 -1.05 -8.07 20.85
CA SER A 117 -1.08 -6.63 21.13
C SER A 117 -0.13 -5.86 20.22
N LEU A 118 -0.26 -4.52 20.16
CA LEU A 118 0.64 -3.68 19.37
C LEU A 118 2.11 -3.88 19.79
N ASP A 119 2.40 -3.80 21.08
CA ASP A 119 3.75 -4.03 21.63
C ASP A 119 4.31 -5.42 21.27
N GLN A 120 3.47 -6.46 21.29
CA GLN A 120 3.89 -7.80 20.87
C GLN A 120 4.20 -7.83 19.39
N SER A 121 3.37 -7.22 18.54
CA SER A 121 3.60 -7.20 17.10
C SER A 121 4.87 -6.44 16.71
N GLU A 122 5.18 -5.34 17.41
CA GLU A 122 6.44 -4.61 17.26
C GLU A 122 7.65 -5.45 17.68
N ARG A 123 7.57 -6.17 18.79
CA ARG A 123 8.62 -7.11 19.23
C ARG A 123 8.82 -8.24 18.23
N SER A 124 7.73 -8.91 17.83
CA SER A 124 7.74 -9.94 16.79
C SER A 124 8.34 -9.40 15.48
N TYR A 125 8.11 -8.13 15.14
CA TYR A 125 8.76 -7.49 14.00
C TYR A 125 10.27 -7.35 14.18
N GLY A 126 10.73 -6.89 15.35
CA GLY A 126 12.15 -6.80 15.67
C GLY A 126 12.86 -8.15 15.62
N GLU A 127 12.24 -9.20 16.17
CA GLU A 127 12.78 -10.56 16.18
C GLU A 127 12.98 -11.14 14.76
N ARG A 128 12.15 -10.74 13.78
CA ARG A 128 12.36 -11.10 12.37
C ARG A 128 13.64 -10.49 11.77
N GLY A 129 14.26 -9.52 12.45
CA GLY A 129 15.59 -9.01 12.12
C GLY A 129 16.68 -10.08 12.12
N GLU A 130 16.50 -11.16 12.90
CA GLU A 130 17.40 -12.32 12.92
C GLU A 130 17.29 -13.17 11.64
N MET A 131 16.19 -13.05 10.88
CA MET A 131 15.99 -13.77 9.62
C MET A 131 16.28 -12.91 8.39
N ARG A 132 16.12 -11.58 8.50
CA ARG A 132 16.17 -10.69 7.33
C ARG A 132 16.50 -9.24 7.66
N ARG A 133 17.00 -8.54 6.65
CA ARG A 133 17.05 -7.07 6.56
C ARG A 133 15.94 -6.57 5.63
N ILE A 134 15.30 -5.45 6.00
CA ILE A 134 14.50 -4.66 5.06
C ILE A 134 15.44 -3.67 4.39
N LEU A 135 15.49 -3.69 3.06
CA LEU A 135 16.30 -2.76 2.28
C LEU A 135 15.56 -1.45 2.00
N GLY A 136 14.22 -1.52 1.96
CA GLY A 136 13.35 -0.37 1.81
C GLY A 136 11.95 -0.78 1.39
N THR A 137 11.03 0.18 1.45
CA THR A 137 9.69 0.05 0.88
C THR A 137 9.42 1.25 -0.02
N GLU A 138 8.93 1.00 -1.22
CA GLU A 138 8.48 2.04 -2.15
C GLU A 138 6.99 1.91 -2.46
N LEU A 139 6.36 3.01 -2.84
CA LEU A 139 4.99 3.03 -3.36
C LEU A 139 5.04 3.20 -4.87
N ILE A 140 4.55 2.21 -5.59
CA ILE A 140 4.46 2.21 -7.06
C ILE A 140 2.99 2.42 -7.44
N ARG A 141 2.70 3.49 -8.18
CA ARG A 141 1.35 3.78 -8.67
C ARG A 141 1.18 3.31 -10.11
N GLN A 142 0.19 2.46 -10.34
CA GLN A 142 -0.23 2.05 -11.68
C GLN A 142 -0.64 3.27 -12.51
N GLN A 143 -0.11 3.36 -13.73
CA GLN A 143 -0.56 4.32 -14.74
C GLN A 143 -1.41 3.58 -15.76
N ILE A 144 -2.68 3.94 -15.85
CA ILE A 144 -3.63 3.32 -16.79
C ILE A 144 -3.63 4.17 -18.05
N LEU A 145 -3.10 3.64 -19.15
CA LEU A 145 -3.07 4.34 -20.44
C LEU A 145 -4.47 4.34 -21.07
N ARG A 146 -4.79 5.39 -21.83
CA ARG A 146 -6.05 5.53 -22.58
C ARG A 146 -6.01 4.79 -23.91
#